data_AF-A0A0P6X8P8-F1
#
_entry.id   AF-A0A0P6X8P8-F1
#
_cell.length_a   1.000
_cell.length_b   1.000
_cell.length_c   1.000
_cell.angle_alpha   90.00
_cell.angle_beta   90.00
_cell.angle_gamma   90.00
#
_symmetry.space_group_name_H-M   'P 1'
#
loop_
_entity.id
_entity.type
_entity.pdbx_description
1 polymer ?
#
loop_
_entity_poly.entity_id
_entity_poly.type
_entity_poly.pdbx_seq_one_letter_code
_entity_poly.pdbx_strand_id
1 'polypeptide(L)'
;MCWDCWTQEGSPKLNTPEIVQAAAMAAELNEFGALHIILADFNIDDDDIAFCRSLADELTEGDARFLDLFEPMSIEERASCLGLADGYWEVRDVPDPSNNR
;
A
#
# COMPACT_ATOMS: atom_id res chain seq x y z
N MET A 1 4.30 7.16 5.53
CA MET A 1 4.91 7.74 4.30
C MET A 1 5.22 9.24 4.43
N CYS A 2 6.27 9.78 3.78
CA CYS A 2 6.53 11.23 3.67
C CYS A 2 6.14 11.83 2.31
N TRP A 3 5.91 13.15 2.24
CA TRP A 3 5.47 13.83 1.01
C TRP A 3 6.45 13.69 -0.17
N ASP A 4 7.75 13.70 0.10
CA ASP A 4 8.77 13.53 -0.94
C ASP A 4 8.80 12.09 -1.49
N CYS A 5 8.53 11.08 -0.65
CA CYS A 5 8.37 9.69 -1.12
C CYS A 5 7.12 9.54 -1.99
N TRP A 6 5.99 10.13 -1.57
CA TRP A 6 4.76 10.13 -2.37
C TRP A 6 4.92 10.82 -3.72
N THR A 7 5.66 11.92 -3.80
CA THR A 7 5.85 12.61 -5.08
C THR A 7 6.80 11.90 -6.03
N GLN A 8 7.72 11.09 -5.52
CA GLN A 8 8.65 10.29 -6.33
C GLN A 8 8.02 8.99 -6.83
N GLU A 9 7.35 8.25 -5.97
CA GLU A 9 6.86 6.89 -6.25
C GLU A 9 5.32 6.78 -6.32
N GLY A 10 4.59 7.75 -5.75
CA GLY A 10 3.13 7.76 -5.64
C GLY A 10 2.37 8.20 -6.89
N SER A 11 3.05 8.40 -8.01
CA SER A 11 2.44 8.73 -9.30
C SER A 11 2.80 7.67 -10.34
N PRO A 12 1.84 7.06 -11.05
CA PRO A 12 0.42 7.45 -11.16
C PRO A 12 -0.45 7.05 -9.96
N LYS A 13 -1.58 7.74 -9.77
CA LYS A 13 -2.66 7.31 -8.87
C LYS A 13 -3.44 6.17 -9.53
N LEU A 14 -3.43 4.98 -8.95
CA LEU A 14 -4.11 3.79 -9.46
C LEU A 14 -5.20 3.33 -8.48
N ASN A 15 -6.38 2.95 -8.97
CA ASN A 15 -7.55 2.63 -8.14
C ASN A 15 -8.21 1.29 -8.49
N THR A 16 -7.42 0.26 -8.82
CA THR A 16 -7.94 -1.09 -9.02
C THR A 16 -8.62 -1.61 -7.73
N PRO A 17 -9.56 -2.56 -7.84
CA PRO A 17 -10.21 -3.14 -6.66
C PRO A 17 -9.23 -3.67 -5.61
N GLU A 18 -8.14 -4.29 -6.05
CA GLU A 18 -7.08 -4.83 -5.20
C GLU A 18 -6.38 -3.73 -4.41
N ILE A 19 -6.05 -2.61 -5.05
CA ILE A 19 -5.42 -1.45 -4.38
C ILE A 19 -6.37 -0.86 -3.34
N VAL A 20 -7.64 -0.66 -3.69
CA VAL A 20 -8.62 -0.09 -2.76
C VAL A 20 -8.83 -1.02 -1.56
N GLN A 21 -8.86 -2.33 -1.79
CA GLN A 21 -8.99 -3.32 -0.73
C GLN A 21 -7.76 -3.33 0.18
N ALA A 22 -6.55 -3.38 -0.38
CA ALA A 22 -5.31 -3.38 0.40
C ALA A 22 -5.13 -2.07 1.18
N ALA A 23 -5.51 -0.93 0.60
CA ALA A 23 -5.45 0.38 1.27
C ALA A 23 -6.38 0.45 2.49
N ALA A 24 -7.61 -0.08 2.36
CA ALA A 24 -8.54 -0.15 3.48
C ALA A 24 -7.98 -1.04 4.61
N MET A 25 -7.30 -2.13 4.28
CA MET A 25 -6.61 -2.96 5.27
C MET A 25 -5.45 -2.22 5.93
N ALA A 26 -4.58 -1.59 5.13
CA ALA A 26 -3.42 -0.84 5.64
C ALA A 26 -3.82 0.23 6.67
N ALA A 27 -4.94 0.94 6.44
CA ALA A 27 -5.45 1.96 7.36
C ALA A 27 -5.90 1.42 8.73
N GLU A 28 -6.17 0.11 8.85
CA GLU A 28 -6.59 -0.54 10.09
C GLU A 28 -5.44 -1.27 10.81
N LEU A 29 -4.31 -1.48 10.14
CA LEU A 29 -3.17 -2.22 10.70
C LEU A 29 -2.39 -1.36 11.71
N ASN A 30 -1.71 -2.05 12.63
CA ASN A 30 -0.86 -1.39 13.61
C ASN A 30 0.47 -0.99 12.94
N GLU A 31 0.64 0.31 12.66
CA GLU A 31 1.86 0.85 12.05
C GLU A 31 3.12 0.66 12.92
N PHE A 32 3.00 0.36 14.22
CA PHE A 32 4.13 0.03 15.10
C PHE A 32 4.36 -1.49 15.25
N GLY A 33 3.66 -2.30 14.45
CA GLY A 33 3.75 -3.76 14.45
C GLY A 33 4.79 -4.32 13.48
N ALA A 34 4.62 -5.59 13.09
CA ALA A 34 5.54 -6.32 12.23
C ALA A 34 5.71 -5.71 10.82
N LEU A 35 4.75 -4.89 10.37
CA LEU A 35 4.77 -4.21 9.07
C LEU A 35 5.20 -2.74 9.15
N HIS A 36 5.81 -2.30 10.26
CA HIS A 36 6.20 -0.90 10.49
C HIS A 36 6.97 -0.28 9.31
N ILE A 37 7.97 -0.98 8.79
CA ILE A 37 8.82 -0.46 7.72
C ILE A 37 8.05 -0.23 6.40
N ILE A 38 6.98 -0.99 6.16
CA ILE A 38 6.11 -0.81 4.99
C ILE A 38 5.14 0.34 5.27
N LEU A 39 4.40 0.26 6.38
CA LEU A 39 3.28 1.17 6.67
C LEU A 39 3.74 2.58 7.04
N ALA A 40 4.71 2.69 7.96
CA ALA A 40 5.19 3.98 8.44
C ALA A 40 6.31 4.52 7.55
N ASP A 41 7.31 3.69 7.25
CA ASP A 41 8.55 4.12 6.58
C ASP A 41 8.48 4.08 5.04
N PHE A 42 7.47 3.41 4.48
CA PHE A 42 7.23 3.31 3.03
C PHE A 42 8.31 2.52 2.28
N ASN A 43 8.89 1.51 2.92
CA ASN A 43 9.80 0.56 2.28
C ASN A 43 8.97 -0.49 1.52
N ILE A 44 8.71 -0.25 0.23
CA ILE A 44 7.76 -1.01 -0.59
C ILE A 44 8.41 -1.91 -1.65
N ASP A 45 9.73 -2.07 -1.58
CA ASP A 45 10.47 -2.95 -2.49
C ASP A 45 10.29 -4.43 -2.10
N ASP A 46 10.55 -5.32 -3.06
CA ASP A 46 10.36 -6.77 -2.86
C ASP A 46 11.19 -7.33 -1.69
N ASP A 47 12.40 -6.79 -1.48
CA ASP A 47 13.28 -7.22 -0.39
C ASP A 47 12.72 -6.83 0.98
N ASP A 48 12.07 -5.68 1.10
CA ASP A 48 11.43 -5.22 2.35
C ASP A 48 10.19 -6.04 2.67
N ILE A 49 9.41 -6.37 1.64
CA ILE A 49 8.24 -7.24 1.77
C ILE A 49 8.67 -8.66 2.18
N ALA A 50 9.72 -9.19 1.56
CA ALA A 50 10.29 -10.48 1.90
C ALA A 50 10.83 -10.50 3.34
N PHE A 51 11.43 -9.40 3.80
CA PHE A 51 11.84 -9.25 5.19
C PHE A 51 10.63 -9.31 6.14
N CYS A 52 9.57 -8.53 5.90
CA CYS A 52 8.35 -8.60 6.71
C CYS A 52 7.71 -10.00 6.72
N ARG A 53 7.69 -10.70 5.57
CA ARG A 53 7.24 -12.10 5.48
C ARG A 53 8.07 -13.06 6.33
N SER A 54 9.36 -12.80 6.48
CA SER A 54 10.25 -13.63 7.29
C SER A 54 9.94 -13.55 8.79
N LEU A 55 9.24 -12.51 9.24
CA LEU A 55 8.78 -12.32 10.63
C LEU A 55 7.49 -13.10 10.93
N ALA A 56 7.32 -14.29 10.35
CA ALA A 56 6.04 -15.02 10.35
C ALA A 56 5.42 -15.23 11.74
N ASP A 57 6.24 -15.36 12.79
CA ASP A 57 5.77 -15.54 14.18
C ASP A 57 5.25 -14.24 14.83
N GLU A 58 5.53 -13.08 14.23
CA GLU A 58 5.11 -11.75 14.68
C GLU A 58 3.92 -11.21 13.87
N LEU A 59 3.62 -11.79 12.71
CA LEU A 59 2.51 -11.40 11.86
C LEU A 59 1.16 -11.79 12.49
N THR A 60 0.25 -10.82 12.56
CA THR A 60 -1.16 -11.12 12.78
C THR A 60 -1.79 -11.71 11.52
N GLU A 61 -2.99 -12.28 11.64
CA GLU A 61 -3.77 -12.70 10.47
C GLU A 61 -4.06 -11.53 9.51
N GLY A 62 -4.25 -10.32 10.06
CA GLY A 62 -4.43 -9.11 9.28
C GLY A 62 -3.20 -8.75 8.46
N ASP A 63 -2.02 -8.82 9.08
CA ASP A 63 -0.74 -8.55 8.40
C ASP A 63 -0.50 -9.54 7.26
N ALA A 64 -0.69 -10.84 7.53
CA ALA A 64 -0.50 -11.87 6.52
C ALA A 64 -1.43 -11.70 5.31
N ARG A 65 -2.72 -11.40 5.57
CA ARG A 65 -3.70 -11.16 4.51
C ARG A 65 -3.41 -9.89 3.70
N PHE A 66 -2.91 -8.83 4.36
CA PHE A 66 -2.48 -7.63 3.66
C PHE A 66 -1.30 -7.94 2.74
N LEU A 67 -0.29 -8.64 3.24
CA LEU A 67 0.87 -9.04 2.44
C LEU A 67 0.47 -9.93 1.24
N ASP A 68 -0.52 -10.81 1.38
CA ASP A 68 -1.02 -11.65 0.28
C ASP A 68 -1.59 -10.82 -0.89
N LEU A 69 -2.15 -9.63 -0.61
CA LEU A 69 -2.64 -8.70 -1.62
C LEU A 69 -1.56 -7.74 -2.10
N PHE A 70 -0.66 -7.32 -1.21
CA PHE A 70 0.32 -6.26 -1.45
C PHE A 70 1.57 -6.76 -2.18
N GLU A 71 2.01 -7.97 -1.90
CA GLU A 71 3.23 -8.57 -2.49
C GLU A 71 3.15 -8.73 -4.02
N PRO A 72 2.03 -9.15 -4.64
CA PRO A 72 1.95 -9.27 -6.09
C PRO A 72 1.86 -7.94 -6.86
N MET A 73 1.59 -6.84 -6.17
CA MET A 73 1.44 -5.51 -6.78
C MET A 73 2.76 -4.98 -7.33
N SER A 74 2.70 -4.15 -8.38
CA SER A 74 3.86 -3.36 -8.81
C SER A 74 4.22 -2.29 -7.78
N ILE A 75 5.40 -1.67 -7.90
CA ILE A 75 5.81 -0.55 -7.03
C ILE A 75 4.80 0.59 -7.11
N GLU A 76 4.31 0.94 -8.30
CA GLU A 76 3.33 2.02 -8.49
C GLU A 76 1.97 1.70 -7.83
N GLU A 77 1.56 0.43 -7.88
CA GLU A 77 0.33 -0.05 -7.22
C GLU A 77 0.48 -0.05 -5.68
N ARG A 78 1.63 -0.49 -5.16
CA ARG A 78 1.98 -0.43 -3.73
C ARG A 78 2.00 1.00 -3.22
N ALA A 79 2.63 1.89 -3.98
CA ALA A 79 2.68 3.31 -3.69
C ALA A 79 1.27 3.91 -3.66
N SER A 80 0.46 3.64 -4.69
CA SER A 80 -0.95 4.07 -4.74
C SER A 80 -1.75 3.54 -3.55
N CYS A 81 -1.57 2.27 -3.17
CA CYS A 81 -2.22 1.64 -2.02
C CYS A 81 -1.96 2.38 -0.72
N LEU A 82 -0.69 2.57 -0.35
CA LEU A 82 -0.35 3.25 0.90
C LEU A 82 -0.68 4.75 0.84
N GLY A 83 -0.56 5.38 -0.32
CA GLY A 83 -0.96 6.78 -0.49
C GLY A 83 -2.46 6.99 -0.31
N LEU A 84 -3.28 6.00 -0.67
CA LEU A 84 -4.72 6.01 -0.45
C LEU A 84 -5.05 5.80 1.03
N ALA A 85 -4.34 4.87 1.68
CA ALA A 85 -4.50 4.59 3.11
C ALA A 85 -4.15 5.81 3.98
N ASP A 86 -3.05 6.49 3.66
CA ASP A 86 -2.54 7.68 4.37
C ASP A 86 -3.30 8.98 4.00
N GLY A 87 -4.20 8.93 3.01
CA GLY A 87 -5.01 10.08 2.58
C GLY A 87 -4.27 11.12 1.73
N TYR A 88 -3.17 10.75 1.07
CA TYR A 88 -2.47 11.62 0.10
C TYR A 88 -3.27 11.82 -1.19
N TRP A 89 -4.23 10.94 -1.47
CA TRP A 89 -5.18 11.05 -2.58
C TRP A 89 -6.46 10.29 -2.26
N GLU A 90 -7.50 10.52 -3.06
CA GLU A 90 -8.79 9.84 -2.94
C GLU A 90 -9.19 9.17 -4.25
N VAL A 91 -9.97 8.08 -4.21
CA VAL A 91 -10.42 7.34 -5.42
C VAL A 91 -11.04 8.25 -6.50
N ARG A 92 -11.74 9.32 -6.08
CA ARG A 92 -12.34 10.32 -6.98
C ARG A 92 -11.33 11.15 -7.78
N ASP A 93 -10.07 11.16 -7.38
CA ASP A 93 -8.99 11.86 -8.08
C ASP A 93 -8.55 11.15 -9.35
N VAL A 94 -8.86 9.85 -9.49
CA VAL A 94 -8.57 9.07 -10.69
C VAL A 94 -9.78 9.18 -11.64
N PRO A 95 -9.63 9.77 -12.83
CA PRO A 95 -10.73 9.90 -13.78
C PRO A 95 -11.29 8.52 -14.13
N ASP A 96 -12.62 8.38 -14.08
CA ASP A 96 -13.28 7.17 -14.57
C ASP A 96 -12.96 7.03 -16.08
N PRO A 97 -12.28 5.95 -16.50
CA PRO A 97 -11.94 5.76 -17.91
C PRO A 97 -13.20 5.66 -18.81
N SER A 98 -14.38 5.42 -18.24
CA SER A 98 -15.66 5.41 -18.96
C SER A 98 -16.25 6.80 -19.26
N ASN A 99 -15.76 7.86 -18.60
CA ASN A 99 -16.26 9.24 -18.74
C ASN A 99 -15.56 10.07 -19.84
N ASN A 100 -14.61 9.49 -20.58
CA ASN A 100 -13.92 10.14 -21.70
C ASN A 100 -14.58 9.79 -23.06
N ARG A 101 -15.92 9.95 -23.17
CA ARG A 101 -16.66 9.78 -24.44
C ARG A 101 -17.26 11.08 -24.93
#